data_AF-A0A317JWK3-F1
#
_entry.id   AF-A0A317JWK3-F1
#
_cell.length_a   1.000
_cell.length_b   1.000
_cell.length_c   1.000
_cell.angle_alpha   90.00
_cell.angle_beta   90.00
_cell.angle_gamma   90.00
#
_symmetry.space_group_name_H-M   'P 1'
#
loop_
_entity.id
_entity.type
_entity.pdbx_description
1 polymer ?
#
loop_
_entity_poly.entity_id
_entity_poly.type
_entity_poly.pdbx_seq_one_letter_code
_entity_poly.pdbx_strand_id
1 'polypeptide(L)'
;MQGPRLLLLGGRSWRVTYIDWKRHRCFVEPAEGGGKALWMTGGLPQGLSYQMVRAMREVLLGADPPVSLTQRAVARLAQLRDEATSWAHPGGTVIVRDREGEVRWWTWAGFRANATLVATLSELADPSQRYDDASIRLRPDLDREMWRIATADAAGRICLPDVTEKALAGLKFSAALPSRLATATLAARLADIDSATAVLQEPVRFAYL
;
A
#
# COMPACT_ATOMS: atom_id res chain seq x y z
N MET A 1 -20.83 -14.49 0.88
CA MET A 1 -20.64 -14.34 2.34
C MET A 1 -21.91 -14.80 3.03
N GLN A 2 -21.86 -15.92 3.74
CA GLN A 2 -22.95 -16.40 4.59
C GLN A 2 -22.54 -16.14 6.05
N GLY A 3 -23.27 -15.23 6.71
CA GLY A 3 -23.04 -14.82 8.09
C GLY A 3 -23.92 -13.62 8.46
N PRO A 4 -24.27 -13.44 9.75
CA PRO A 4 -25.11 -12.33 10.20
C PRO A 4 -24.44 -10.98 9.89
N ARG A 5 -25.21 -10.03 9.35
CA ARG A 5 -24.73 -8.65 9.10
C ARG A 5 -24.75 -7.88 10.42
N LEU A 6 -23.58 -7.65 11.01
CA LEU A 6 -23.42 -6.95 12.28
C LEU A 6 -22.87 -5.53 12.07
N LEU A 7 -23.46 -4.54 12.75
CA LEU A 7 -23.08 -3.13 12.70
C LEU A 7 -22.65 -2.65 14.09
N LEU A 8 -21.68 -1.73 14.15
CA LEU A 8 -21.34 -0.98 15.36
C LEU A 8 -21.87 0.44 15.23
N LEU A 9 -22.81 0.85 16.10
CA LEU A 9 -23.38 2.19 16.08
C LEU A 9 -23.60 2.67 17.51
N GLY A 10 -23.07 3.87 17.84
CA GLY A 10 -23.17 4.43 19.20
C GLY A 10 -22.49 3.57 20.27
N GLY A 11 -21.41 2.85 19.93
CA GLY A 11 -20.71 1.95 20.84
C GLY A 11 -21.44 0.63 21.14
N ARG A 12 -22.57 0.35 20.47
CA ARG A 12 -23.35 -0.89 20.65
C ARG A 12 -23.34 -1.72 19.36
N SER A 13 -23.37 -3.04 19.52
CA SER A 13 -23.47 -3.98 18.39
C SER A 13 -24.93 -4.22 18.03
N TRP A 14 -25.22 -4.26 16.73
CA TRP A 14 -26.56 -4.39 16.17
C TRP A 14 -26.55 -5.46 15.08
N ARG A 15 -27.52 -6.38 15.09
CA ARG A 15 -27.74 -7.36 14.01
C ARG A 15 -28.78 -6.82 13.05
N VAL A 16 -28.43 -6.70 11.77
CA VAL A 16 -29.37 -6.33 10.71
C VAL A 16 -30.28 -7.52 10.42
N THR A 17 -31.57 -7.35 10.65
CA THR A 17 -32.59 -8.36 10.35
C THR A 17 -33.19 -8.15 8.96
N TYR A 18 -33.41 -6.89 8.57
CA TYR A 18 -34.05 -6.55 7.31
C TYR A 18 -33.63 -5.15 6.80
N ILE A 19 -33.53 -5.00 5.48
CA ILE A 19 -33.26 -3.71 4.82
C ILE A 19 -34.39 -3.43 3.84
N ASP A 20 -35.19 -2.38 4.13
CA ASP A 20 -36.16 -1.82 3.19
C ASP A 20 -35.43 -0.82 2.28
N TRP A 21 -34.98 -1.29 1.12
CA TRP A 21 -34.29 -0.47 0.13
C TRP A 21 -35.18 0.62 -0.46
N LYS A 22 -36.49 0.38 -0.59
CA LYS A 22 -37.42 1.36 -1.15
C LYS A 22 -37.60 2.57 -0.23
N ARG A 23 -37.56 2.35 1.08
CA ARG A 23 -37.71 3.40 2.11
C ARG A 23 -36.40 3.85 2.73
N HIS A 24 -35.27 3.29 2.30
CA HIS A 24 -33.94 3.52 2.89
C HIS A 24 -33.92 3.30 4.42
N ARG A 25 -34.54 2.21 4.91
CA ARG A 25 -34.59 1.87 6.34
C ARG A 25 -33.91 0.54 6.63
N CYS A 26 -33.06 0.53 7.65
CA CYS A 26 -32.40 -0.67 8.16
C CYS A 26 -33.02 -1.03 9.52
N PHE A 27 -33.55 -2.25 9.64
CA PHE A 27 -34.11 -2.78 10.87
C PHE A 27 -33.07 -3.65 11.57
N VAL A 28 -32.90 -3.39 12.86
CA VAL A 28 -31.84 -3.99 13.66
C VAL A 28 -32.35 -4.43 15.03
N GLU A 29 -31.68 -5.45 15.56
CA GLU A 29 -31.85 -5.91 16.94
C GLU A 29 -30.52 -5.79 17.69
N PRO A 30 -30.52 -5.63 19.02
CA PRO A 30 -29.30 -5.68 19.82
C PRO A 30 -28.54 -7.00 19.58
N ALA A 31 -27.21 -6.92 19.50
CA ALA A 31 -26.32 -8.07 19.42
C ALA A 31 -25.27 -8.00 20.52
N GLU A 32 -24.85 -9.15 21.05
CA GLU A 32 -23.85 -9.23 22.12
C GLU A 32 -22.45 -8.75 21.69
N GLY A 33 -22.15 -8.76 20.39
CA GLY A 33 -20.87 -8.31 19.86
C GLY A 33 -20.75 -8.44 18.34
N GLY A 34 -19.53 -8.24 17.83
CA GLY A 34 -19.19 -8.47 16.43
C GLY A 34 -19.57 -7.36 15.44
N GLY A 35 -20.20 -6.27 15.91
CA GLY A 35 -20.32 -5.05 15.12
C GLY A 35 -18.95 -4.48 14.81
N LYS A 36 -18.63 -4.28 13.53
CA LYS A 36 -17.40 -3.60 13.11
C LYS A 36 -17.74 -2.22 12.58
N ALA A 37 -17.16 -1.17 13.16
CA ALA A 37 -17.16 0.15 12.53
C ALA A 37 -16.19 0.08 11.34
N LEU A 38 -16.74 -0.13 10.15
CA LEU A 38 -15.98 -0.02 8.90
C LEU A 38 -16.22 1.38 8.34
N TRP A 39 -15.19 2.22 8.40
CA TRP A 39 -15.15 3.45 7.63
C TRP A 39 -14.84 3.08 6.19
N MET A 40 -15.88 2.84 5.40
CA MET A 40 -15.75 2.66 3.96
C MET A 40 -15.45 4.02 3.33
N THR A 41 -14.19 4.43 3.30
CA THR A 41 -13.77 5.53 2.43
C THR A 41 -13.89 5.03 0.99
N GLY A 42 -14.85 5.56 0.23
CA GLY A 42 -15.20 5.04 -1.08
C GLY A 42 -14.03 5.04 -2.08
N GLY A 43 -13.85 3.91 -2.76
CA GLY A 43 -13.30 3.80 -4.12
C GLY A 43 -11.81 4.06 -4.36
N LEU A 44 -11.10 4.77 -3.48
CA LEU A 44 -9.65 4.93 -3.57
C LEU A 44 -8.92 4.00 -2.59
N PRO A 45 -7.78 3.40 -2.99
CA PRO A 45 -6.96 2.61 -2.11
C PRO A 45 -6.48 3.42 -0.91
N GLN A 46 -6.63 2.81 0.26
CA GLN A 46 -6.13 3.31 1.52
C GLN A 46 -4.65 2.92 1.61
N GLY A 47 -3.79 3.92 1.67
CA GLY A 47 -2.37 3.73 1.89
C GLY A 47 -1.69 5.04 2.23
N LEU A 48 -0.51 4.95 2.82
CA LEU A 48 0.26 6.10 3.26
C LEU A 48 0.89 6.81 2.05
N SER A 49 1.04 8.14 2.19
CA SER A 49 1.73 8.95 1.19
C SER A 49 3.24 8.71 1.22
N TYR A 50 3.91 9.04 0.11
CA TYR A 50 5.38 9.04 0.03
C TYR A 50 6.03 9.76 1.22
N GLN A 51 5.60 10.99 1.52
CA GLN A 51 6.15 11.78 2.64
C GLN A 51 6.02 11.07 3.98
N MET A 52 4.88 10.43 4.26
CA MET A 52 4.66 9.72 5.52
C MET A 52 5.58 8.51 5.64
N VAL A 53 5.64 7.68 4.60
CA VAL A 53 6.48 6.47 4.60
C VAL A 53 7.97 6.84 4.66
N ARG A 54 8.38 7.92 4.00
CA ARG A 54 9.75 8.44 4.10
C ARG A 54 10.09 8.93 5.50
N ALA A 55 9.20 9.66 6.16
CA ALA A 55 9.40 10.07 7.55
C ALA A 55 9.54 8.85 8.48
N MET A 56 8.75 7.78 8.25
CA MET A 56 8.90 6.53 8.98
C MET A 56 10.28 5.91 8.76
N ARG A 57 10.75 5.84 7.50
CA ARG A 57 12.11 5.37 7.17
C ARG A 57 13.19 6.20 7.87
N GLU A 58 13.08 7.52 7.86
CA GLU A 58 14.03 8.42 8.53
C GLU A 58 14.11 8.16 10.03
N VAL A 59 12.97 7.96 10.69
CA VAL A 59 12.92 7.62 12.11
C VAL A 59 13.60 6.28 12.40
N LEU A 60 13.39 5.29 11.52
CA LEU A 60 14.04 3.98 11.59
C LEU A 60 15.54 4.05 11.30
N LEU A 61 16.00 5.06 10.54
CA LEU A 61 17.41 5.34 10.28
C LEU A 61 18.08 6.23 11.33
N GLY A 62 17.35 6.59 12.40
CA GLY A 62 17.92 7.28 13.56
C GLY A 62 17.41 8.70 13.79
N ALA A 63 16.52 9.23 12.96
CA ALA A 63 15.90 10.53 13.25
C ALA A 63 14.97 10.42 14.47
N ASP A 64 15.13 11.31 15.45
CA ASP A 64 14.25 11.34 16.61
C ASP A 64 13.06 12.28 16.35
N PRO A 65 11.81 11.80 16.53
CA PRO A 65 10.64 12.63 16.30
C PRO A 65 10.55 13.73 17.37
N PRO A 66 10.09 14.95 17.03
CA PRO A 66 10.06 16.10 17.94
C PRO A 66 8.89 16.05 18.92
N VAL A 67 8.73 14.93 19.62
CA VAL A 67 7.65 14.66 20.58
C VAL A 67 8.19 13.90 21.79
N SER A 68 7.58 14.10 22.95
CA SER A 68 7.91 13.33 24.15
C SER A 68 7.47 11.86 23.97
N LEU A 69 8.43 10.95 24.04
CA LEU A 69 8.19 9.52 23.98
C LEU A 69 8.18 8.91 25.38
N THR A 70 7.28 7.95 25.60
CA THR A 70 7.31 7.12 26.81
C THR A 70 8.51 6.16 26.77
N GLN A 71 8.99 5.70 27.93
CA GLN A 71 10.09 4.72 27.98
C GLN A 71 9.82 3.45 27.16
N ARG A 72 8.56 2.96 27.17
CA ARG A 72 8.16 1.80 26.35
C ARG A 72 8.28 2.08 24.84
N ALA A 73 7.97 3.30 24.41
CA ALA A 73 8.07 3.69 23.00
C ALA A 73 9.53 3.82 22.57
N VAL A 74 10.38 4.40 23.43
CA VAL A 74 11.84 4.47 23.20
C VAL A 74 12.44 3.07 23.06
N ALA A 75 12.13 2.16 23.98
CA ALA A 75 12.63 0.78 23.93
C ALA A 75 12.17 0.04 22.66
N ARG A 76 10.89 0.17 22.28
CA ARG A 76 10.38 -0.44 21.06
C ARG A 76 10.99 0.17 19.80
N LEU A 77 11.21 1.49 19.79
CA LEU A 77 11.84 2.18 18.66
C LEU A 77 13.30 1.73 18.49
N ALA A 78 14.06 1.57 19.58
CA ALA A 78 15.42 1.05 19.52
C ALA A 78 15.45 -0.35 18.88
N GLN A 79 14.58 -1.26 19.31
CA GLN A 79 14.46 -2.59 18.70
C GLN A 79 14.12 -2.51 17.21
N LEU A 80 13.17 -1.65 16.82
CA LEU A 80 12.79 -1.48 15.42
C LEU A 80 13.92 -0.91 14.57
N ARG A 81 14.75 0.00 15.11
CA ARG A 81 15.94 0.53 14.42
C ARG A 81 16.97 -0.58 14.19
N ASP A 82 17.20 -1.44 15.17
CA ASP A 82 18.11 -2.58 15.03
C ASP A 82 17.62 -3.55 13.93
N GLU A 83 16.33 -3.94 13.98
CA GLU A 83 15.68 -4.78 12.97
C GLU A 83 15.75 -4.14 11.56
N ALA A 84 15.58 -2.82 11.48
CA ALA A 84 15.52 -2.05 10.24
C ALA A 84 16.82 -2.05 9.43
N THR A 85 17.97 -2.28 10.06
CA THR A 85 19.27 -2.29 9.38
C THR A 85 19.32 -3.29 8.21
N SER A 86 18.48 -4.34 8.28
CA SER A 86 18.36 -5.35 7.23
C SER A 86 17.61 -4.89 5.97
N TRP A 87 16.76 -3.86 6.07
CA TRP A 87 15.84 -3.46 5.00
C TRP A 87 15.70 -1.93 4.78
N ALA A 88 16.36 -1.11 5.59
CA ALA A 88 16.49 0.33 5.41
C ALA A 88 17.96 0.72 5.45
N HIS A 89 18.37 1.59 4.53
CA HIS A 89 19.76 2.02 4.43
C HIS A 89 19.84 3.51 4.05
N PRO A 90 20.67 4.35 4.70
CA PRO A 90 20.69 5.80 4.45
C PRO A 90 21.01 6.17 2.99
N GLY A 91 21.91 5.41 2.35
CA GLY A 91 22.32 5.64 0.96
C GLY A 91 21.37 5.14 -0.15
N GLY A 92 20.10 4.84 0.14
CA GLY A 92 19.11 4.51 -0.90
C GLY A 92 18.06 3.48 -0.48
N THR A 93 17.47 2.80 -1.47
CA THR A 93 16.52 1.70 -1.23
C THR A 93 17.24 0.35 -1.20
N VAL A 94 16.59 -0.67 -0.66
CA VAL A 94 17.20 -1.98 -0.43
C VAL A 94 16.36 -3.07 -1.09
N ILE A 95 17.00 -3.94 -1.86
CA ILE A 95 16.44 -5.22 -2.31
C ILE A 95 17.01 -6.29 -1.40
N VAL A 96 16.13 -7.00 -0.71
CA VAL A 96 16.48 -8.06 0.23
C VAL A 96 16.03 -9.38 -0.35
N ARG A 97 16.93 -10.37 -0.35
CA ARG A 97 16.60 -11.76 -0.59
C ARG A 97 16.69 -12.52 0.73
N ASP A 98 15.61 -13.16 1.16
CA ASP A 98 15.62 -13.97 2.37
C ASP A 98 16.08 -15.42 2.09
N ARG A 99 16.13 -16.22 3.17
CA ARG A 99 16.58 -17.62 3.15
C ARG A 99 15.65 -18.55 2.37
N GLU A 100 14.39 -18.17 2.23
CA GLU A 100 13.38 -18.91 1.49
C GLU A 100 13.43 -18.57 -0.01
N GLY A 101 14.26 -17.59 -0.39
CA GLY A 101 14.48 -17.15 -1.76
C GLY A 101 13.53 -16.04 -2.18
N GLU A 102 12.72 -15.52 -1.27
CA GLU A 102 11.80 -14.41 -1.55
C GLU A 102 12.58 -13.11 -1.70
N VAL A 103 12.24 -12.36 -2.74
CA VAL A 103 12.92 -11.10 -3.08
C VAL A 103 11.97 -9.94 -2.84
N ARG A 104 12.38 -8.99 -2.01
CA ARG A 104 11.60 -7.81 -1.67
C ARG A 104 12.41 -6.53 -1.84
N TRP A 105 11.87 -5.59 -2.58
CA TRP A 105 12.36 -4.22 -2.66
C TRP A 105 11.65 -3.33 -1.65
N TRP A 106 12.41 -2.81 -0.70
CA TRP A 106 11.98 -1.84 0.29
C TRP A 106 12.11 -0.42 -0.28
N THR A 107 11.04 0.02 -0.95
CA THR A 107 10.96 1.28 -1.69
C THR A 107 10.76 2.48 -0.79
N TRP A 108 10.02 2.30 0.31
CA TRP A 108 9.52 3.39 1.16
C TRP A 108 8.76 4.48 0.39
N ALA A 109 8.07 4.07 -0.69
CA ALA A 109 7.53 5.01 -1.67
C ALA A 109 6.10 5.50 -1.35
N GLY A 110 5.39 4.85 -0.43
CA GLY A 110 3.95 5.02 -0.28
C GLY A 110 3.16 4.19 -1.29
N PHE A 111 1.88 4.02 -1.00
CA PHE A 111 1.02 3.07 -1.73
C PHE A 111 0.90 3.38 -3.22
N ARG A 112 0.59 4.64 -3.55
CA ARG A 112 0.34 5.08 -4.93
C ARG A 112 1.61 5.03 -5.78
N ALA A 113 2.74 5.37 -5.20
CA ALA A 113 4.03 5.25 -5.87
C ALA A 113 4.38 3.78 -6.09
N ASN A 114 4.15 2.91 -5.09
CA ASN A 114 4.36 1.46 -5.26
C ASN A 114 3.44 0.85 -6.33
N ALA A 115 2.18 1.28 -6.41
CA ALA A 115 1.29 0.89 -7.51
C ALA A 115 1.85 1.29 -8.88
N THR A 116 2.43 2.49 -8.97
CA THR A 116 3.05 3.02 -10.20
C THR A 116 4.33 2.28 -10.55
N LEU A 117 5.16 1.96 -9.56
CA LEU A 117 6.39 1.17 -9.71
C LEU A 117 6.09 -0.26 -10.17
N VAL A 118 5.08 -0.92 -9.60
CA VAL A 118 4.65 -2.26 -10.01
C VAL A 118 4.20 -2.26 -11.47
N ALA A 119 3.41 -1.27 -11.89
CA ALA A 119 2.99 -1.15 -13.30
C ALA A 119 4.18 -0.86 -14.24
N THR A 120 5.14 -0.06 -13.81
CA THR A 120 6.31 0.33 -14.61
C THR A 120 7.35 -0.81 -14.73
N LEU A 121 7.51 -1.59 -13.67
CA LEU A 121 8.46 -2.71 -13.56
C LEU A 121 7.74 -4.06 -13.53
N SER A 122 6.66 -4.19 -14.31
CA SER A 122 5.81 -5.40 -14.32
C SER A 122 6.59 -6.68 -14.60
N GLU A 123 7.65 -6.62 -15.42
CA GLU A 123 8.54 -7.74 -15.73
C GLU A 123 9.37 -8.23 -14.53
N LEU A 124 9.58 -7.37 -13.53
CA LEU A 124 10.33 -7.68 -12.31
C LEU A 124 9.43 -7.95 -11.10
N ALA A 125 8.23 -7.37 -11.08
CA ALA A 125 7.29 -7.59 -9.99
C ALA A 125 6.79 -9.04 -9.98
N ASP A 126 6.62 -9.62 -8.79
CA ASP A 126 5.97 -10.92 -8.69
C ASP A 126 4.49 -10.79 -9.16
N PRO A 127 3.99 -11.64 -10.09
CA PRO A 127 2.63 -11.51 -10.60
C PRO A 127 1.52 -11.66 -9.54
N SER A 128 1.83 -12.36 -8.44
CA SER A 128 0.94 -12.54 -7.28
C SER A 128 1.10 -11.44 -6.22
N GLN A 129 1.97 -10.46 -6.46
CA GLN A 129 2.32 -9.44 -5.49
C GLN A 129 1.11 -8.61 -5.06
N ARG A 130 1.01 -8.39 -3.75
CA ARG A 130 0.21 -7.34 -3.14
C ARG A 130 1.18 -6.31 -2.57
N TYR A 131 1.37 -5.23 -3.30
CA TYR A 131 2.20 -4.13 -2.82
C TYR A 131 1.57 -3.45 -1.59
N ASP A 132 2.42 -2.98 -0.69
CA ASP A 132 2.04 -2.21 0.48
C ASP A 132 2.64 -0.80 0.39
N ASP A 133 2.62 -0.05 1.50
CA ASP A 133 3.13 1.32 1.55
C ASP A 133 4.67 1.40 1.44
N ALA A 134 5.39 0.36 1.86
CA ALA A 134 6.84 0.42 2.08
C ALA A 134 7.66 -0.51 1.16
N SER A 135 7.02 -1.50 0.53
CA SER A 135 7.72 -2.55 -0.20
C SER A 135 6.96 -3.16 -1.38
N ILE A 136 7.74 -3.74 -2.30
CA ILE A 136 7.30 -4.50 -3.47
C ILE A 136 8.02 -5.85 -3.48
N ARG A 137 7.30 -6.94 -3.65
CA ARG A 137 7.82 -8.29 -3.91
C ARG A 137 8.19 -8.38 -5.38
N LEU A 138 9.41 -8.82 -5.61
CA LEU A 138 9.97 -9.03 -6.92
C LEU A 138 10.07 -10.53 -7.19
N ARG A 139 10.28 -10.89 -8.44
CA ARG A 139 10.46 -12.28 -8.84
C ARG A 139 11.66 -12.93 -8.13
N PRO A 140 11.58 -14.22 -7.80
CA PRO A 140 12.63 -14.94 -7.08
C PRO A 140 13.91 -15.11 -7.92
N ASP A 141 13.84 -15.04 -9.25
CA ASP A 141 15.00 -15.14 -10.14
C ASP A 141 15.73 -13.81 -10.36
N LEU A 142 15.25 -12.70 -9.76
CA LEU A 142 15.86 -11.39 -9.93
C LEU A 142 17.33 -11.36 -9.51
N ASP A 143 18.19 -10.96 -10.44
CA ASP A 143 19.59 -10.62 -10.18
C ASP A 143 19.87 -9.12 -10.40
N ARG A 144 21.12 -8.72 -10.13
CA ARG A 144 21.58 -7.33 -10.24
C ARG A 144 21.57 -6.82 -11.67
N GLU A 145 21.83 -7.67 -12.65
CA GLU A 145 21.92 -7.27 -14.06
C GLU A 145 20.52 -7.10 -14.65
N MET A 146 19.61 -8.03 -14.37
CA MET A 146 18.18 -7.89 -14.67
C MET A 146 17.61 -6.60 -14.10
N TRP A 147 17.92 -6.29 -12.83
CA TRP A 147 17.54 -5.02 -12.21
C TRP A 147 18.10 -3.83 -12.98
N ARG A 148 19.43 -3.81 -13.21
CA ARG A 148 20.11 -2.70 -13.88
C ARG A 148 19.54 -2.43 -15.28
N ILE A 149 19.31 -3.46 -16.08
CA ILE A 149 18.74 -3.35 -17.42
C ILE A 149 17.31 -2.82 -17.35
N ALA A 150 16.47 -3.42 -16.52
CA ALA A 150 15.06 -3.06 -16.43
C ALA A 150 14.86 -1.64 -15.84
N THR A 151 15.73 -1.16 -14.96
CA THR A 151 15.58 0.19 -14.37
C THR A 151 16.31 1.29 -15.15
N ALA A 152 17.14 0.97 -16.14
CA ALA A 152 18.01 1.94 -16.82
C ALA A 152 17.24 3.13 -17.42
N ASP A 153 16.05 2.89 -17.97
CA ASP A 153 15.20 3.89 -18.59
C ASP A 153 13.82 4.01 -17.92
N ALA A 154 13.59 3.28 -16.82
CA ALA A 154 12.27 3.14 -16.18
C ALA A 154 11.62 4.48 -15.83
N ALA A 155 12.41 5.46 -15.37
CA ALA A 155 11.95 6.81 -15.08
C ALA A 155 11.39 7.56 -16.31
N GLY A 156 11.85 7.21 -17.52
CA GLY A 156 11.35 7.76 -18.79
C GLY A 156 10.15 7.03 -19.38
N ARG A 157 9.76 5.88 -18.81
CA ARG A 157 8.67 5.01 -19.30
C ARG A 157 7.68 4.63 -18.21
N ILE A 158 7.40 5.57 -17.31
CA ILE A 158 6.42 5.38 -16.22
C ILE A 158 5.08 4.93 -16.79
N CYS A 159 4.55 3.86 -16.22
CA CYS A 159 3.25 3.30 -16.56
C CYS A 159 2.23 3.60 -15.46
N LEU A 160 0.99 3.92 -15.85
CA LEU A 160 -0.08 4.16 -14.88
C LEU A 160 -0.54 2.83 -14.26
N PRO A 161 -0.92 2.81 -12.96
CA PRO A 161 -1.39 1.60 -12.30
C PRO A 161 -2.64 1.00 -12.94
N ASP A 162 -2.71 -0.33 -12.92
CA ASP A 162 -3.91 -1.06 -13.27
C ASP A 162 -5.05 -0.79 -12.29
N VAL A 163 -6.26 -0.72 -12.83
CA VAL A 163 -7.46 -0.44 -12.05
C VAL A 163 -8.30 -1.70 -11.93
N THR A 164 -8.49 -2.17 -10.70
CA THR A 164 -9.36 -3.32 -10.43
C THR A 164 -10.83 -3.01 -10.75
N GLU A 165 -11.60 -4.02 -11.17
CA GLU A 165 -13.05 -3.89 -11.39
C GLU A 165 -13.77 -3.38 -10.13
N LYS A 166 -13.31 -3.78 -8.94
CA LYS A 166 -13.83 -3.29 -7.67
C LYS A 166 -13.62 -1.79 -7.50
N ALA A 167 -12.45 -1.27 -7.87
CA ALA A 167 -12.18 0.17 -7.83
C ALA A 167 -13.06 0.94 -8.84
N LEU A 168 -13.25 0.38 -10.04
CA LEU A 168 -14.16 0.91 -11.06
C LEU A 168 -15.61 0.99 -10.57
N ALA A 169 -16.12 -0.08 -9.98
CA ALA A 169 -17.46 -0.12 -9.40
C ALA A 169 -17.64 0.89 -8.25
N GLY A 170 -16.56 1.14 -7.50
CA GLY A 170 -16.54 2.11 -6.40
C GLY A 170 -16.39 3.58 -6.82
N LEU A 171 -16.11 3.86 -8.09
CA LEU A 171 -16.01 5.23 -8.58
C LEU A 171 -17.39 5.90 -8.58
N LYS A 172 -17.51 7.03 -7.88
CA LYS A 172 -18.71 7.86 -7.94
C LYS A 172 -19.01 8.25 -9.39
N PHE A 173 -20.26 8.08 -9.79
CA PHE A 173 -20.74 8.32 -11.17
C PHE A 173 -20.13 7.41 -12.24
N SER A 174 -19.58 6.24 -11.87
CA SER A 174 -19.07 5.25 -12.84
C SER A 174 -20.11 4.86 -13.89
N ALA A 175 -21.39 4.72 -13.52
CA ALA A 175 -22.48 4.44 -14.44
C ALA A 175 -22.76 5.54 -15.48
N ALA A 176 -22.28 6.77 -15.25
CA ALA A 176 -22.41 7.90 -16.16
C ALA A 176 -21.17 8.11 -17.04
N LEU A 177 -20.13 7.28 -16.89
CA LEU A 177 -18.87 7.36 -17.64
C LEU A 177 -18.67 6.09 -18.47
N PRO A 178 -18.24 6.20 -19.74
CA PRO A 178 -17.71 5.07 -20.48
C PRO A 178 -16.57 4.39 -19.69
N SER A 179 -16.51 3.05 -19.70
CA SER A 179 -15.55 2.27 -18.89
C SER A 179 -14.10 2.71 -19.09
N ARG A 180 -13.72 3.03 -20.34
CA ARG A 180 -12.38 3.53 -20.69
C ARG A 180 -12.02 4.83 -19.95
N LEU A 181 -12.98 5.76 -19.79
CA LEU A 181 -12.76 7.03 -19.11
C LEU A 181 -12.74 6.86 -17.60
N ALA A 182 -13.60 5.99 -17.07
CA ALA A 182 -13.56 5.62 -15.65
C ALA A 182 -12.20 4.98 -15.28
N THR A 183 -11.69 4.09 -16.13
CA THR A 183 -10.39 3.42 -15.97
C THR A 183 -9.26 4.43 -16.02
N ALA A 184 -9.18 5.26 -17.07
CA ALA A 184 -8.15 6.28 -17.19
C ALA A 184 -8.17 7.27 -16.01
N THR A 185 -9.36 7.68 -15.56
CA THR A 185 -9.52 8.58 -14.41
C THR A 185 -9.00 7.95 -13.11
N LEU A 186 -9.32 6.68 -12.87
CA LEU A 186 -8.84 5.97 -11.69
C LEU A 186 -7.34 5.72 -11.77
N ALA A 187 -6.82 5.25 -12.89
CA ALA A 187 -5.38 5.02 -13.09
C ALA A 187 -4.58 6.31 -12.79
N ALA A 188 -5.04 7.46 -13.30
CA ALA A 188 -4.43 8.76 -13.01
C ALA A 188 -4.52 9.16 -11.53
N ARG A 189 -5.63 8.86 -10.86
CA ARG A 189 -5.79 9.11 -9.39
C ARG A 189 -4.95 8.18 -8.53
N LEU A 190 -4.67 6.98 -9.02
CA LEU A 190 -3.84 5.99 -8.33
C LEU A 190 -2.37 6.26 -8.54
N ALA A 191 -1.99 6.81 -9.69
CA ALA A 191 -0.60 7.09 -10.01
C ALA A 191 0.00 8.14 -9.08
N ASP A 192 1.25 7.94 -8.69
CA ASP A 192 2.12 8.95 -8.09
C ASP A 192 3.44 8.91 -8.87
N ILE A 193 3.45 9.66 -9.98
CA ILE A 193 4.52 9.64 -10.97
C ILE A 193 5.79 10.25 -10.39
N ASP A 194 5.67 11.36 -9.67
CA ASP A 194 6.82 12.10 -9.12
C ASP A 194 7.55 11.25 -8.08
N SER A 195 6.81 10.65 -7.15
CA SER A 195 7.41 9.83 -6.09
C SER A 195 7.99 8.52 -6.64
N ALA A 196 7.32 7.88 -7.62
CA ALA A 196 7.86 6.71 -8.29
C ALA A 196 9.15 7.03 -9.06
N THR A 197 9.17 8.16 -9.77
CA THR A 197 10.35 8.63 -10.49
C THR A 197 11.52 8.91 -9.54
N ALA A 198 11.26 9.58 -8.41
CA ALA A 198 12.27 9.84 -7.39
C ALA A 198 12.89 8.53 -6.86
N VAL A 199 12.05 7.52 -6.58
CA VAL A 199 12.52 6.21 -6.08
C VAL A 199 13.32 5.42 -7.12
N LEU A 200 12.96 5.50 -8.41
CA LEU A 200 13.73 4.87 -9.49
C LEU A 200 15.12 5.48 -9.68
N GLN A 201 15.30 6.75 -9.31
CA GLN A 201 16.57 7.46 -9.40
C GLN A 201 17.47 7.24 -8.18
N GLU A 202 16.97 6.61 -7.12
CA GLU A 202 17.77 6.30 -5.94
C GLU A 202 18.73 5.14 -6.19
N PRO A 203 19.92 5.17 -5.55
CA PRO A 203 20.76 3.99 -5.48
C PRO A 203 20.04 2.81 -4.84
N VAL A 204 20.28 1.62 -5.37
CA VAL A 204 19.69 0.38 -4.86
C VAL A 204 20.79 -0.53 -4.36
N ARG A 205 20.64 -1.01 -3.13
CA ARG A 205 21.54 -2.00 -2.53
C ARG A 205 20.86 -3.36 -2.48
N PHE A 206 21.59 -4.41 -2.85
CA PHE A 206 21.13 -5.78 -2.64
C PHE A 206 21.73 -6.32 -1.34
N ALA A 207 20.89 -6.93 -0.52
CA ALA A 207 21.23 -7.60 0.72
C ALA A 207 20.65 -9.02 0.74
N TYR A 208 21.28 -9.90 1.53
CA TYR A 208 20.88 -11.29 1.72
C TYR A 208 20.75 -11.54 3.23
N LEU A 209 19.65 -12.17 3.67
CA LEU A 209 19.35 -12.49 5.08
C LEU A 209 19.46 -13.99 5.39
#